data_AF-A0A2H0L5L0-F1
#
_entry.id   AF-A0A2H0L5L0-F1
#
_cell.length_a   1.000
_cell.length_b   1.000
_cell.length_c   1.000
_cell.angle_alpha   90.00
_cell.angle_beta   90.00
_cell.angle_gamma   90.00
#
_symmetry.space_group_name_H-M   'P 1'
#
loop_
_entity.id
_entity.type
_entity.pdbx_description
1 polymer ?
#
loop_
_entity_poly.entity_id
_entity_poly.type
_entity_poly.pdbx_seq_one_letter_code
_entity_poly.pdbx_strand_id
1 'polypeptide(L)' 'MPFDVDIYVWIPVVNQMAPTQDQLSFGAESIQKLVTQGRKVYVHCRNGHGRAPTFVSAYLIQKGYKPKIAV' A
#
# COMPACT_ATOMS: atom_id res chain seq x y z
N MET A 1 4.78 -16.69 10.85
CA MET A 1 4.21 -15.87 9.76
C MET A 1 5.06 -16.08 8.52
N PRO A 2 4.54 -15.92 7.29
CA PRO A 2 5.39 -15.88 6.11
C PRO A 2 6.43 -14.75 6.25
N PHE A 3 7.68 -14.99 5.83
CA PHE A 3 8.72 -13.96 5.62
C PHE A 3 9.26 -13.20 6.85
N ASP A 4 9.21 -13.77 8.06
CA ASP A 4 9.75 -13.14 9.29
C ASP A 4 9.25 -11.70 9.54
N VAL A 5 7.95 -11.47 9.32
CA VAL A 5 7.29 -10.19 9.63
C VAL A 5 6.51 -10.25 10.94
N ASP A 6 6.47 -9.13 11.66
CA ASP A 6 5.62 -8.96 12.86
C ASP A 6 4.13 -8.83 12.52
N ILE A 7 3.83 -8.22 11.37
CA ILE A 7 2.48 -7.82 10.96
C ILE A 7 2.33 -8.13 9.47
N TYR A 8 1.27 -8.85 9.13
CA TYR A 8 0.89 -9.15 7.75
C TYR A 8 -0.51 -8.63 7.45
N VAL A 9 -0.63 -7.75 6.46
CA VAL A 9 -1.90 -7.19 6.00
C VAL A 9 -2.18 -7.71 4.59
N TRP A 10 -3.28 -8.44 4.44
CA TRP A 10 -3.68 -9.02 3.15
C TRP A 10 -4.83 -8.23 2.54
N ILE A 11 -4.60 -7.64 1.36
CA ILE A 11 -5.61 -6.90 0.60
C ILE A 11 -5.74 -7.55 -0.80
N PRO A 12 -6.73 -8.42 -1.01
CA PRO A 12 -6.89 -9.12 -2.28
C PRO A 12 -7.43 -8.19 -3.37
N VAL A 13 -6.58 -7.83 -4.33
CA VAL A 13 -6.97 -7.07 -5.52
C VAL A 13 -6.88 -7.97 -6.75
N VAL A 14 -7.98 -8.03 -7.51
CA VAL A 14 -8.08 -8.81 -8.75
C VAL A 14 -6.92 -8.46 -9.70
N ASN A 15 -6.36 -9.47 -10.37
CA ASN A 15 -5.23 -9.24 -11.26
C ASN A 15 -5.62 -8.29 -12.40
N GLN A 16 -4.72 -7.36 -12.74
CA GLN A 16 -4.91 -6.33 -13.77
C GLN A 16 -6.05 -5.33 -13.50
N MET A 17 -6.63 -5.35 -12.31
CA MET A 17 -7.66 -4.39 -11.89
C MET A 17 -7.08 -3.42 -10.85
N ALA A 18 -7.67 -2.23 -10.81
CA ALA A 18 -7.45 -1.30 -9.71
C ALA A 18 -8.10 -1.83 -8.42
N PRO A 19 -7.55 -1.50 -7.23
CA PRO A 19 -8.24 -1.72 -5.96
C PRO A 19 -9.56 -0.94 -5.92
N THR A 20 -10.52 -1.43 -5.14
CA THR A 20 -11.71 -0.61 -4.81
C THR A 20 -11.30 0.59 -3.95
N GLN A 21 -12.17 1.60 -3.86
CA GLN A 21 -11.89 2.76 -3.03
C GLN A 21 -11.67 2.38 -1.56
N ASP A 22 -12.47 1.46 -1.02
CA ASP A 22 -12.32 0.99 0.36
C ASP A 22 -11.00 0.26 0.57
N GLN A 23 -10.60 -0.59 -0.38
CA GLN A 23 -9.30 -1.26 -0.33
C GLN A 23 -8.17 -0.25 -0.35
N LEU A 24 -8.25 0.75 -1.25
CA LEU A 24 -7.24 1.79 -1.40
C LEU A 24 -7.09 2.61 -0.13
N SER A 25 -8.20 3.08 0.45
CA SER A 25 -8.23 3.82 1.70
C SER A 25 -7.66 2.98 2.85
N PHE A 26 -8.13 1.74 3.03
CA PHE A 26 -7.64 0.83 4.07
C PHE A 26 -6.13 0.56 3.94
N GLY A 27 -5.64 0.34 2.71
CA GLY A 27 -4.22 0.11 2.45
C GLY A 27 -3.36 1.33 2.78
N ALA A 28 -3.78 2.53 2.32
CA ALA A 28 -3.07 3.78 2.61
C ALA A 28 -3.04 4.10 4.11
N GLU A 29 -4.17 3.93 4.81
CA GLU A 29 -4.25 4.14 6.27
C GLU A 29 -3.41 3.13 7.05
N SER A 30 -3.38 1.87 6.61
CA SER A 30 -2.53 0.84 7.21
C SER A 30 -1.05 1.19 7.09
N ILE A 31 -0.60 1.63 5.91
CA ILE A 31 0.78 2.10 5.69
C ILE A 31 1.07 3.30 6.59
N GLN A 32 0.18 4.31 6.58
CA GLN A 32 0.29 5.51 7.39
C GLN A 32 0.46 5.18 8.88
N LYS A 33 -0.39 4.29 9.43
CA LYS A 33 -0.33 3.88 10.83
C LYS A 33 0.99 3.20 11.17
N LEU A 34 1.42 2.23 10.37
CA LEU A 34 2.67 1.49 10.60
C LEU A 34 3.90 2.40 10.51
N VAL A 35 3.94 3.30 9.53
CA VAL A 35 5.02 4.28 9.39
C VAL A 35 5.05 5.25 10.58
N THR A 36 3.90 5.74 11.05
CA THR A 36 3.85 6.59 12.26
C THR A 36 4.30 5.87 13.54
N GLN A 37 4.24 4.55 13.57
CA GLN A 37 4.77 3.72 14.66
C GLN A 37 6.28 3.43 14.51
N GLY A 38 6.96 4.01 13.52
CA GLY A 38 8.38 3.77 13.27
C GLY A 38 8.67 2.42 12.61
N ARG A 39 7.65 1.73 12.06
CA ARG A 39 7.83 0.44 11.41
C ARG A 39 8.20 0.61 9.94
N LYS A 40 9.08 -0.27 9.45
CA LYS A 40 9.36 -0.41 8.01
C LYS A 40 8.25 -1.23 7.38
N VAL A 41 7.73 -0.76 6.25
CA VAL A 41 6.62 -1.42 5.53
C VAL A 41 7.13 -1.89 4.16
N TYR A 42 6.86 -3.16 3.85
CA TYR A 42 7.10 -3.74 2.53
C TYR A 42 5.76 -4.04 1.87
N VAL A 43 5.54 -3.52 0.65
CA VAL A 43 4.32 -3.73 -0.13
C VAL A 43 4.68 -4.46 -1.41
N HIS A 44 4.01 -5.58 -1.68
CA HIS A 44 4.24 -6.35 -2.90
C HIS A 44 2.93 -6.82 -3.54
N CYS A 45 3.00 -7.24 -4.80
CA CYS A 45 1.94 -8.00 -5.46
C CYS A 45 2.57 -9.25 -6.10
N ARG A 46 2.14 -9.64 -7.31
CA ARG A 46 2.82 -10.72 -8.04
C ARG A 46 4.13 -10.25 -8.69
N ASN A 47 4.08 -9.12 -9.40
CA ASN A 47 5.19 -8.62 -10.22
C ASN A 47 5.74 -7.25 -9.76
N GLY A 48 5.17 -6.65 -8.72
CA GLY A 48 5.67 -5.39 -8.13
C GLY A 48 5.33 -4.08 -8.85
N HIS A 49 4.72 -4.05 -10.04
CA HIS A 49 4.56 -2.80 -10.82
C HIS A 49 3.14 -2.22 -10.95
N GLY A 50 2.09 -2.97 -10.58
CA GLY A 50 0.71 -2.51 -10.71
C GLY A 50 0.08 -2.15 -9.36
N ARG A 51 -0.57 -3.13 -8.75
CA ARG A 51 -1.35 -2.98 -7.50
C ARG A 51 -0.53 -2.46 -6.31
N ALA A 52 0.71 -2.95 -6.16
CA ALA A 52 1.55 -2.60 -5.03
C ALA A 52 1.93 -1.10 -5.01
N PRO A 53 2.49 -0.52 -6.09
CA PRO A 53 2.77 0.91 -6.11
C PRO A 53 1.50 1.76 -6.00
N THR A 54 0.33 1.31 -6.49
CA THR A 54 -0.94 2.05 -6.31
C THR A 54 -1.24 2.39 -4.85
N PHE A 55 -1.01 1.45 -3.90
CA PHE A 55 -1.20 1.73 -2.48
C PHE A 55 -0.16 2.70 -1.91
N VAL A 56 1.09 2.60 -2.35
CA VAL A 56 2.17 3.51 -1.95
C VAL A 56 1.89 4.92 -2.48
N SER A 57 1.44 5.05 -3.73
CA SER A 57 1.03 6.32 -4.33
C SER A 57 -0.13 6.95 -3.56
N ALA A 58 -1.16 6.16 -3.21
CA ALA A 58 -2.27 6.66 -2.41
C ALA A 58 -1.84 7.17 -1.03
N TYR A 59 -0.94 6.44 -0.35
CA TYR A 59 -0.33 6.88 0.90
C TYR A 59 0.44 8.21 0.73
N LEU A 60 1.26 8.35 -0.31
CA LEU A 60 1.99 9.60 -0.60
C LEU A 60 1.04 10.76 -0.91
N ILE A 61 -0.01 10.53 -1.69
CA ILE A 61 -1.02 11.55 -1.97
C ILE A 61 -1.74 11.96 -0.67
N GLN A 62 -2.08 11.01 0.20
CA GLN A 62 -2.66 11.29 1.52
C GLN A 62 -1.71 12.13 2.40
N LYS A 63 -0.40 11.98 2.24
CA LYS A 63 0.63 12.83 2.88
C LYS A 63 0.76 14.24 2.28
N GLY A 64 0.02 14.56 1.22
CA GLY A 64 0.05 15.85 0.55
C GLY A 64 0.95 15.93 -0.68
N TYR A 65 1.53 14.80 -1.13
CA TYR A 65 2.27 14.79 -2.39
C TYR A 65 1.32 14.92 -3.59
N LYS A 66 1.75 15.66 -4.60
CA LYS A 66 1.00 15.75 -5.86
C LYS A 66 1.05 14.39 -6.58
N PRO A 67 -0.02 13.97 -7.28
CA PRO A 67 -0.05 12.70 -8.00
C PRO A 67 1.15 12.46 -8.93
N LYS A 68 1.63 13.51 -9.62
CA LYS A 68 2.80 13.43 -10.52
C LYS A 68 4.11 13.02 -9.83
N ILE A 69 4.23 13.24 -8.52
CA ILE A 69 5.41 12.86 -7.73
C ILE A 69 5.21 11.50 -7.04
N ALA A 70 3.96 11.10 -6.85
CA ALA A 70 3.61 9.89 -6.11
C ALA A 70 3.50 8.64 -7.00
N VAL A 71 3.59 8.78 -8.32
CA VAL A 71 3.44 7.74 -9.35
C VAL A 71 4.68 7.71 -10.22
#